data_AF-A0A1I5MRJ1-F1
#
_entry.id   AF-A0A1I5MRJ1-F1
#
_cell.length_a   1.000
_cell.length_b   1.000
_cell.length_c   1.000
_cell.angle_alpha   90.00
_cell.angle_beta   90.00
_cell.angle_gamma   90.00
#
_symmetry.space_group_name_H-M   'P 1'
#
loop_
_entity.id
_entity.type
_entity.pdbx_description
1 polymer ?
#
loop_
_entity_poly.entity_id
_entity_poly.type
_entity_poly.pdbx_seq_one_letter_code
_entity_poly.pdbx_strand_id
1 'polypeptide(L)'
;MLADINQWFLSLGSEYGVNPYIFGAIYVGAIPFFLASMAWLVKRARAKKSTVLPTLCAGFCFVSAYLYLAIAGRNIPVWVWVFLGVLVAYGAWSTIRDARRKIAAVRDD
;
A
#
# COMPACT_ATOMS: atom_id res chain seq x y z
N MET A 1 14.76 7.44 25.74
CA MET A 1 14.47 7.56 24.29
C MET A 1 14.25 6.20 23.62
N LEU A 2 15.26 5.32 23.49
CA LEU A 2 15.07 4.00 22.86
C LEU A 2 14.16 3.06 23.68
N ALA A 3 14.22 3.13 25.00
CA ALA A 3 13.36 2.35 25.89
C ALA A 3 11.88 2.77 25.79
N ASP A 4 11.62 4.07 25.68
CA ASP A 4 10.25 4.63 25.58
C ASP A 4 9.59 4.26 24.24
N ILE A 5 10.38 4.29 23.16
CA ILE A 5 9.92 3.82 21.84
C ILE A 5 9.57 2.34 21.90
N ASN A 6 10.36 1.53 22.60
CA ASN A 6 10.11 0.10 22.72
C ASN A 6 8.86 -0.18 23.56
N GLN A 7 8.64 0.56 24.65
CA GLN A 7 7.40 0.43 25.44
C GLN A 7 6.16 0.87 24.66
N TRP A 8 6.22 1.97 23.90
CA TRP A 8 5.14 2.40 23.01
C TRP A 8 4.85 1.36 21.91
N PHE A 9 5.92 0.76 21.38
CA PHE A 9 5.79 -0.28 20.35
C PHE A 9 5.17 -1.58 20.89
N LEU A 10 5.54 -1.97 22.12
CA LEU A 10 4.94 -3.10 22.82
C LEU A 10 3.49 -2.80 23.25
N SER A 11 3.17 -1.55 23.62
CA SER A 11 1.81 -1.15 23.98
C SER A 11 0.87 -1.17 22.77
N LEU A 12 1.35 -0.83 21.57
CA LEU A 12 0.59 -1.00 20.31
C LEU A 12 0.19 -2.47 20.08
N GLY A 13 1.08 -3.41 20.38
CA GLY A 13 0.76 -4.84 20.29
C GLY A 13 -0.28 -5.29 21.32
N SER A 14 -0.22 -4.73 22.53
CA SER A 14 -1.21 -4.95 23.59
C SER A 14 -2.58 -4.33 23.27
N GLU A 15 -2.60 -3.14 22.68
CA GLU A 15 -3.82 -2.35 22.43
C GLU A 15 -4.58 -2.85 21.20
N TYR A 16 -3.85 -3.15 20.12
CA TYR A 16 -4.44 -3.63 18.88
C TYR A 16 -4.45 -5.17 18.79
N GLY A 17 -3.75 -5.90 19.68
CA GLY A 17 -3.69 -7.36 19.66
C GLY A 17 -2.76 -7.94 18.58
N VAL A 18 -1.87 -7.12 18.02
CA VAL A 18 -0.95 -7.51 16.95
C VAL A 18 0.43 -7.83 17.50
N ASN A 19 1.19 -8.70 16.82
CA ASN A 19 2.58 -8.93 17.18
C ASN A 19 3.42 -7.71 16.70
N PRO A 20 3.98 -6.91 17.61
CA PRO A 20 4.69 -5.69 17.25
C PRO A 20 5.92 -5.98 16.39
N TYR A 21 6.61 -7.10 16.59
CA TYR A 21 7.76 -7.48 15.75
C TYR A 21 7.36 -7.77 14.31
N ILE A 22 6.20 -8.40 14.08
CA ILE A 22 5.68 -8.65 12.74
C ILE A 22 5.27 -7.33 12.08
N PHE A 23 4.57 -6.47 12.82
CA PHE A 23 4.20 -5.13 12.35
C PHE A 23 5.43 -4.31 11.96
N GLY A 24 6.47 -4.30 12.80
CA GLY A 24 7.73 -3.61 12.55
C GLY A 24 8.50 -4.19 11.37
N ALA A 25 8.56 -5.52 11.24
CA ALA A 25 9.19 -6.19 10.12
C ALA A 25 8.50 -5.87 8.79
N ILE A 26 7.16 -5.85 8.76
CA ILE A 26 6.41 -5.45 7.56
C ILE A 26 6.63 -3.97 7.26
N TYR A 27 6.54 -3.11 8.27
CA TYR A 27 6.72 -1.67 8.10
C TYR A 27 8.11 -1.31 7.56
N VAL A 28 9.16 -1.80 8.22
CA VAL A 28 10.56 -1.54 7.81
C VAL A 28 10.88 -2.27 6.51
N GLY A 29 10.42 -3.51 6.35
CA GLY A 29 10.61 -4.30 5.16
C GLY A 29 9.94 -3.69 3.93
N ALA A 30 8.80 -3.00 4.08
CA ALA A 30 8.10 -2.36 2.97
C ALA A 30 8.77 -1.07 2.48
N ILE A 31 9.57 -0.37 3.31
CA ILE A 31 10.25 0.88 2.95
C ILE A 31 11.13 0.74 1.69
N PRO A 32 12.08 -0.22 1.59
CA PRO A 32 12.91 -0.35 0.39
C PRO A 32 12.08 -0.65 -0.87
N PHE A 33 11.02 -1.44 -0.76
CA PHE A 33 10.11 -1.71 -1.88
C PHE A 33 9.29 -0.49 -2.28
N PHE A 34 8.82 0.29 -1.30
CA PHE A 34 8.12 1.54 -1.53
C PHE A 34 9.00 2.55 -2.26
N LEU A 35 10.24 2.73 -1.81
CA LEU A 35 11.21 3.64 -2.45
C LEU A 35 11.57 3.17 -3.87
N ALA A 36 11.77 1.87 -4.08
CA ALA A 36 12.01 1.30 -5.39
C ALA A 36 10.82 1.54 -6.34
N SER A 37 9.60 1.34 -5.86
CA SER A 37 8.39 1.59 -6.63
C SER A 37 8.19 3.08 -6.93
N MET A 38 8.52 3.97 -6.00
CA MET A 38 8.49 5.41 -6.20
C MET A 38 9.51 5.86 -7.25
N ALA A 39 10.74 5.34 -7.19
CA ALA A 39 11.76 5.60 -8.20
C ALA A 39 11.30 5.12 -9.59
N TRP A 40 10.64 3.96 -9.65
CA TRP A 40 10.06 3.43 -10.88
C TRP A 40 8.90 4.28 -11.41
N LEU A 41 8.04 4.78 -10.51
CA LEU A 41 6.95 5.70 -10.83
C LEU A 41 7.49 6.98 -11.45
N VAL A 42 8.47 7.62 -10.81
CA VAL A 42 9.11 8.85 -11.31
C VAL A 42 9.77 8.62 -12.67
N LYS A 43 10.42 7.47 -12.87
CA LYS A 43 11.02 7.11 -14.16
C LYS A 43 9.97 6.93 -15.27
N ARG A 44 8.84 6.26 -14.98
CA ARG A 44 7.75 6.09 -15.96
C ARG A 44 6.97 7.37 -16.24
N ALA A 45 6.73 8.19 -15.21
CA ALA A 45 6.10 9.49 -15.34
C ALA A 45 6.93 10.42 -16.26
N ARG A 46 8.25 10.47 -16.05
CA ARG A 46 9.16 11.22 -16.94
C ARG A 46 9.13 10.69 -18.38
N ALA A 47 8.96 9.39 -18.58
CA ALA A 47 8.84 8.77 -19.90
C ALA A 47 7.42 8.87 -20.52
N LYS A 48 6.47 9.58 -19.89
CA LYS A 48 5.04 9.63 -20.29
C LYS A 48 4.40 8.24 -20.49
N LYS A 49 4.89 7.22 -19.77
CA LYS A 49 4.36 5.84 -19.80
C LYS A 49 3.40 5.60 -18.64
N SER A 50 2.56 4.57 -18.75
CA SER A 50 1.60 4.21 -17.71
C SER A 50 2.27 4.01 -16.33
N THR A 51 1.84 4.82 -15.36
CA THR A 51 2.30 4.84 -13.95
C THR A 51 1.45 3.95 -13.04
N VAL A 52 0.49 3.21 -13.60
CA VAL A 52 -0.47 2.39 -12.87
C VAL A 52 0.22 1.32 -12.03
N LEU A 53 1.12 0.54 -12.65
CA LEU A 53 1.82 -0.57 -11.98
C LEU A 53 2.70 -0.09 -10.80
N PRO A 54 3.57 0.93 -10.97
CA PRO A 54 4.31 1.51 -9.85
C PRO A 54 3.39 2.09 -8.76
N THR A 55 2.27 2.71 -9.14
CA THR A 55 1.34 3.30 -8.16
C THR A 55 0.69 2.21 -7.31
N LEU A 56 0.28 1.11 -7.93
CA LEU A 56 -0.29 -0.05 -7.22
C LEU A 56 0.74 -0.71 -6.30
N CYS A 57 1.97 -0.88 -6.78
CA CYS A 57 3.02 -1.50 -5.98
C CYS A 57 3.43 -0.61 -4.79
N ALA A 58 3.56 0.71 -5.00
CA ALA A 58 3.82 1.67 -3.93
C ALA A 58 2.67 1.72 -2.93
N GLY A 59 1.43 1.78 -3.43
CA GLY A 59 0.23 1.74 -2.59
C GLY A 59 0.16 0.47 -1.75
N PHE A 60 0.38 -0.70 -2.36
CA PHE A 60 0.39 -2.00 -1.67
C PHE A 60 1.46 -2.07 -0.58
N CYS A 61 2.71 -1.68 -0.88
CA CYS A 61 3.77 -1.64 0.14
C CYS A 61 3.40 -0.68 1.29
N PHE A 62 2.81 0.48 0.98
CA PHE A 62 2.36 1.44 1.98
C PHE A 62 1.23 0.90 2.87
N VAL A 63 0.25 0.20 2.30
CA VAL A 63 -0.87 -0.38 3.08
C VAL A 63 -0.54 -1.71 3.74
N SER A 64 0.58 -2.36 3.43
CA SER A 64 0.91 -3.70 3.93
C SER A 64 0.90 -3.81 5.47
N ALA A 65 1.46 -2.83 6.17
CA ALA A 65 1.43 -2.78 7.63
C ALA A 65 0.00 -2.58 8.18
N TYR A 66 -0.83 -1.82 7.44
CA TYR A 66 -2.24 -1.62 7.77
C TYR A 66 -3.11 -2.83 7.44
N LEU A 67 -2.75 -3.64 6.44
CA LEU A 67 -3.40 -4.92 6.16
C LEU A 67 -3.13 -5.92 7.29
N TYR A 68 -1.92 -5.91 7.86
CA TYR A 68 -1.62 -6.73 9.05
C TYR A 68 -2.48 -6.30 10.24
N LEU A 69 -2.62 -4.98 10.47
CA LEU A 69 -3.59 -4.46 11.44
C LEU A 69 -5.02 -4.87 11.08
N ALA A 70 -5.43 -4.82 9.81
CA ALA A 70 -6.78 -5.20 9.36
C ALA A 70 -7.16 -6.65 9.70
N ILE A 71 -6.18 -7.56 9.65
CA ILE A 71 -6.40 -8.99 9.85
C ILE A 71 -6.21 -9.40 11.31
N ALA A 72 -5.14 -8.92 11.95
CA ALA A 72 -4.75 -9.32 13.30
C ALA A 72 -5.20 -8.33 14.38
N GLY A 73 -5.57 -7.11 13.99
CA GLY A 73 -5.85 -5.99 14.88
C GLY A 73 -7.32 -5.87 15.27
N ARG A 74 -7.57 -5.35 16.48
CA ARG A 74 -8.90 -4.98 17.00
C ARG A 74 -9.00 -3.45 17.12
N ASN A 75 -10.19 -2.87 17.00
CA ASN A 75 -10.44 -1.42 17.09
C ASN A 75 -9.65 -0.54 16.09
N ILE A 76 -9.60 -0.95 14.83
CA ILE A 76 -8.89 -0.18 13.80
C ILE A 76 -9.68 1.09 13.45
N PRO A 77 -9.02 2.27 13.40
CA PRO A 77 -9.66 3.51 13.01
C PRO A 77 -10.32 3.43 11.63
N VAL A 78 -11.54 3.97 11.53
CA VAL A 78 -12.37 3.94 10.30
C VAL A 78 -11.63 4.52 9.07
N TRP A 79 -10.76 5.51 9.26
CA TRP A 79 -10.01 6.14 8.16
C TRP A 79 -9.10 5.15 7.41
N VAL A 80 -8.58 4.11 8.08
CA VAL A 80 -7.74 3.07 7.47
C VAL A 80 -8.55 2.28 6.43
N TRP A 81 -9.79 1.94 6.78
CA TRP A 81 -10.72 1.25 5.89
C TRP A 81 -11.14 2.09 4.70
N VAL A 82 -11.39 3.40 4.91
CA VAL A 82 -11.66 4.35 3.82
C VAL A 82 -10.47 4.43 2.87
N PHE A 83 -9.24 4.54 3.40
CA PHE A 83 -8.03 4.60 2.58
C PHE A 83 -7.82 3.33 1.75
N LEU A 84 -7.95 2.15 2.38
CA LEU A 84 -7.90 0.85 1.69
C LEU A 84 -8.97 0.74 0.60
N GLY A 85 -10.21 1.15 0.90
CA GLY A 85 -11.31 1.15 -0.06
C GLY A 85 -11.01 2.02 -1.28
N VAL A 86 -10.48 3.23 -1.07
CA VAL A 86 -10.06 4.13 -2.17
C VAL A 86 -8.94 3.50 -2.99
N LEU A 87 -7.94 2.88 -2.35
CA LEU A 87 -6.83 2.25 -3.04
C LEU A 87 -7.30 1.11 -3.95
N VAL A 88 -8.18 0.24 -3.44
CA VAL A 88 -8.77 -0.87 -4.20
C VAL A 88 -9.64 -0.35 -5.34
N ALA A 89 -10.52 0.62 -5.08
CA ALA A 89 -11.38 1.22 -6.08
C ALA A 89 -10.57 1.89 -7.20
N TYR A 90 -9.52 2.63 -6.85
CA TYR A 90 -8.62 3.26 -7.81
C TYR A 90 -7.87 2.23 -8.66
N GLY A 91 -7.37 1.15 -8.05
CA GLY A 91 -6.72 0.06 -8.77
C GLY A 91 -7.64 -0.68 -9.73
N ALA A 92 -8.86 -0.99 -9.29
CA ALA A 92 -9.89 -1.59 -10.15
C ALA A 92 -10.25 -0.66 -11.31
N TRP A 93 -10.54 0.61 -11.04
CA TRP A 93 -10.86 1.60 -12.07
C TRP A 93 -9.73 1.76 -13.09
N SER A 94 -8.50 1.85 -12.62
CA SER A 94 -7.33 1.97 -13.49
C SER A 94 -7.14 0.75 -14.39
N THR A 95 -7.35 -0.45 -13.86
CA THR A 95 -7.23 -1.71 -14.62
C THR A 95 -8.32 -1.80 -15.68
N ILE A 96 -9.57 -1.47 -15.32
CA ILE A 96 -10.72 -1.44 -16.23
C ILE A 96 -10.50 -0.41 -17.35
N ARG A 97 -9.96 0.77 -17.02
CA ARG A 97 -9.66 1.83 -18.00
C ARG A 97 -8.60 1.39 -19.01
N ASP A 98 -7.52 0.77 -18.55
CA ASP A 98 -6.46 0.29 -19.43
C ASP A 98 -6.93 -0.91 -20.29
N ALA A 99 -7.73 -1.81 -19.73
CA ALA A 99 -8.34 -2.91 -20.49
C ALA A 99 -9.29 -2.40 -21.59
N ARG A 100 -10.17 -1.44 -21.26
CA ARG A 100 -11.08 -0.81 -22.24
C ARG A 100 -10.33 -0.10 -23.36
N ARG A 101 -9.22 0.58 -23.05
CA ARG A 101 -8.37 1.24 -24.06
C ARG A 101 -7.73 0.24 -25.02
N LYS A 102 -7.26 -0.90 -24.52
CA LYS A 102 -6.69 -1.96 -25.37
C LYS A 102 -7.74 -2.62 -26.27
N ILE A 103 -8.95 -2.85 -25.75
CA ILE A 103 -10.05 -3.44 -26.52
C ILE A 103 -10.55 -2.47 -27.61
N ALA A 104 -10.59 -1.16 -27.33
CA ALA A 104 -10.94 -0.15 -28.32
C ALA A 104 -9.90 -0.08 -29.44
N ALA A 105 -8.61 -0.11 -29.11
CA ALA A 105 -7.53 -0.08 -30.11
C ALA A 105 -7.53 -1.30 -31.05
N VAL A 106 -7.95 -2.48 -30.58
CA VAL A 106 -8.05 -3.70 -31.41
C VAL A 106 -9.28 -3.69 -32.32
N ARG A 107 -10.27 -2.83 -32.08
CA ARG A 107 -11.49 -2.74 -32.89
C ARG A 107 -11.37 -1.75 -34.06
N ASP A 108 -10.34 -0.91 -34.05
CA ASP A 108 -10.09 0.12 -35.06
C ASP A 108 -9.02 -0.31 -36.11
N ASP A 109 -8.44 -1.52 -35.98
CA ASP A 109 -7.57 -2.18 -36.96
C ASP A 109 -8.35 -3.23 -37.78
#